data_AF-A0A2W4SFX9-F1
#
_entry.id   AF-A0A2W4SFX9-F1
#
_cell.length_a   1.000
_cell.length_b   1.000
_cell.length_c   1.000
_cell.angle_alpha   90.00
_cell.angle_beta   90.00
_cell.angle_gamma   90.00
#
_symmetry.space_group_name_H-M   'P 1'
#
loop_
_entity.id
_entity.type
_entity.pdbx_description
1 polymer ?
#
loop_
_entity_poly.entity_id
_entity_poly.type
_entity_poly.pdbx_seq_one_letter_code
_entity_poly.pdbx_strand_id
1 'polypeptide(L)'
;MFWLIMAHSVMRWIILAAAVAALVGARAAGNRGAEGWGSRAGLAFTIALDVQVLLGLIIWLLESGWRHNAFFAFVHPLTMIAAMLIAHAGRRRQKGSTPAAGFWAYLVSLVLVVAAIPWWA
;
A
#
# COMPACT_ATOMS: atom_id res chain seq x y z
N MET A 1 -13.63 3.81 18.55
CA MET A 1 -12.29 3.24 18.36
C MET A 1 -12.34 1.82 17.78
N PHE A 2 -13.05 0.88 18.40
CA PHE A 2 -13.12 -0.52 17.95
C PHE A 2 -13.35 -0.71 16.44
N TRP A 3 -14.41 -0.12 15.88
CA TRP A 3 -14.74 -0.25 14.47
C TRP A 3 -13.64 0.27 13.53
N LEU A 4 -12.92 1.33 13.93
CA LEU A 4 -11.84 1.92 13.16
C LEU A 4 -10.61 1.00 13.13
N ILE A 5 -10.24 0.44 14.29
CA ILE A 5 -9.14 -0.54 14.40
C ILE A 5 -9.48 -1.79 13.60
N MET A 6 -10.71 -2.29 13.71
CA MET A 6 -11.14 -3.45 12.93
C MET A 6 -11.10 -3.17 11.43
N ALA A 7 -11.55 -2.01 10.98
CA ALA A 7 -11.45 -1.60 9.57
C ALA A 7 -9.98 -1.57 9.10
N HIS A 8 -9.07 -0.97 9.87
CA HIS A 8 -7.64 -0.94 9.55
C HIS A 8 -7.00 -2.34 9.52
N SER A 9 -7.44 -3.24 10.40
CA SER A 9 -6.97 -4.63 10.45
C SER A 9 -7.45 -5.45 9.25
N VAL A 10 -8.72 -5.33 8.86
CA VAL A 10 -9.26 -5.97 7.64
C VAL A 10 -8.56 -5.40 6.41
N MET A 11 -8.37 -4.08 6.36
CA MET A 11 -7.76 -3.38 5.25
C MET A 11 -6.30 -3.85 5.00
N ARG A 12 -5.57 -4.26 6.04
CA ARG A 12 -4.23 -4.89 5.91
C ARG A 12 -4.26 -6.12 5.00
N TRP A 13 -5.28 -6.96 5.09
CA TRP A 13 -5.39 -8.13 4.23
C TRP A 13 -5.77 -7.75 2.80
N ILE A 14 -6.65 -6.75 2.66
CA ILE A 14 -7.06 -6.23 1.35
C ILE A 14 -5.87 -5.59 0.62
N ILE A 15 -5.00 -4.82 1.29
CA ILE A 15 -3.81 -4.24 0.64
C ILE A 15 -2.85 -5.32 0.16
N LEU A 16 -2.66 -6.40 0.91
CA LEU A 16 -1.75 -7.48 0.52
C LEU A 16 -2.27 -8.20 -0.72
N ALA A 17 -3.58 -8.52 -0.74
CA ALA A 17 -4.22 -9.10 -1.91
C ALA A 17 -4.14 -8.15 -3.13
N ALA A 18 -4.40 -6.85 -2.94
CA ALA A 18 -4.32 -5.86 -4.01
C ALA A 18 -2.88 -5.68 -4.54
N ALA A 19 -1.87 -5.71 -3.65
CA ALA A 19 -0.46 -5.63 -4.03
C ALA A 19 -0.03 -6.81 -4.89
N VAL A 20 -0.42 -8.04 -4.49
CA VAL A 20 -0.17 -9.24 -5.29
C VAL A 20 -0.87 -9.13 -6.64
N ALA A 21 -2.14 -8.71 -6.68
CA ALA A 21 -2.85 -8.49 -7.93
C ALA A 21 -2.17 -7.44 -8.83
N ALA A 22 -1.62 -6.36 -8.26
CA ALA A 22 -0.88 -5.34 -8.98
C ALA A 22 0.44 -5.86 -9.56
N LEU A 23 1.17 -6.71 -8.82
CA LEU A 23 2.40 -7.36 -9.29
C LEU A 23 2.13 -8.34 -10.43
N VAL A 24 1.15 -9.23 -10.23
CA VAL A 24 0.71 -10.19 -11.26
C VAL A 24 0.18 -9.43 -12.47
N GLY A 25 -0.60 -8.38 -12.26
CA GLY A 25 -1.09 -7.47 -13.30
C GLY A 25 0.01 -6.81 -14.10
N ALA A 26 1.01 -6.24 -13.43
CA ALA A 26 2.15 -5.63 -14.09
C ALA A 26 2.95 -6.64 -14.93
N ARG A 27 3.12 -7.88 -14.44
CA ARG A 27 3.89 -8.92 -15.14
C ARG A 27 3.12 -9.58 -16.28
N ALA A 28 1.85 -9.93 -16.07
CA ALA A 28 1.02 -10.69 -17.00
C ALA A 28 0.36 -9.82 -18.08
N ALA A 29 0.04 -8.55 -17.78
CA ALA A 29 -0.38 -7.61 -18.81
C ALA A 29 0.81 -7.13 -19.66
N GLY A 30 2.03 -7.15 -19.10
CA GLY A 30 3.27 -6.88 -19.81
C GLY A 30 3.25 -5.50 -20.47
N ASN A 31 3.48 -5.46 -21.79
CA ASN A 31 3.51 -4.25 -22.61
C ASN A 31 2.17 -3.89 -23.27
N ARG A 32 1.07 -4.58 -22.91
CA ARG A 32 -0.27 -4.19 -23.38
C ARG A 32 -0.62 -2.79 -22.86
N GLY A 33 -1.45 -2.05 -23.61
CA GLY A 33 -1.80 -0.67 -23.28
C GLY A 33 -2.40 -0.49 -21.88
N ALA A 34 -2.36 0.75 -21.37
CA ALA A 34 -2.71 1.12 -20.00
C ALA A 34 -4.20 0.97 -19.61
N GLU A 35 -5.06 0.48 -20.51
CA GLU A 35 -6.50 0.29 -20.30
C GLU A 35 -6.86 -1.11 -19.77
N GLY A 36 -5.90 -2.02 -19.72
CA GLY A 36 -6.10 -3.40 -19.29
C GLY A 36 -6.25 -3.61 -17.78
N TRP A 37 -6.67 -4.82 -17.40
CA TRP A 37 -6.85 -5.23 -16.00
C TRP A 37 -5.58 -5.04 -15.14
N GLY A 38 -4.37 -5.17 -15.71
CA GLY A 38 -3.12 -4.95 -14.97
C GLY A 38 -2.94 -3.50 -14.50
N SER A 39 -3.42 -2.53 -15.28
CA SER A 39 -3.48 -1.12 -14.87
C SER A 39 -4.55 -0.88 -13.81
N ARG A 40 -5.72 -1.54 -13.93
CA ARG A 40 -6.77 -1.48 -12.91
C ARG A 40 -6.32 -2.09 -11.58
N ALA A 41 -5.54 -3.17 -11.61
CA ALA A 41 -4.95 -3.77 -10.42
C ALA A 41 -3.97 -2.82 -9.72
N GLY A 42 -3.10 -2.13 -10.48
CA GLY A 42 -2.22 -1.09 -9.94
C GLY A 42 -2.99 0.08 -9.31
N LEU A 43 -4.12 0.49 -9.90
CA LEU A 43 -5.01 1.49 -9.33
C LEU A 43 -5.64 1.01 -8.01
N ALA A 44 -6.19 -0.20 -8.01
CA ALA A 44 -6.82 -0.80 -6.84
C ALA A 44 -5.83 -0.91 -5.67
N PHE A 45 -4.58 -1.31 -5.94
CA PHE A 45 -3.53 -1.33 -4.92
C PHE A 45 -3.25 0.06 -4.34
N THR A 46 -3.08 1.09 -5.18
CA THR A 46 -2.86 2.45 -4.67
C THR A 46 -4.01 2.97 -3.83
N ILE A 47 -5.26 2.75 -4.25
CA ILE A 47 -6.45 3.16 -3.48
C ILE A 47 -6.52 2.41 -2.15
N ALA A 48 -6.31 1.09 -2.16
CA ALA A 48 -6.30 0.27 -0.96
C ALA A 48 -5.23 0.75 0.03
N LEU A 49 -4.03 1.07 -0.46
CA LEU A 49 -2.93 1.57 0.36
C LEU A 49 -3.22 2.98 0.91
N ASP A 50 -3.82 3.87 0.12
CA ASP A 50 -4.26 5.20 0.57
C ASP A 50 -5.26 5.08 1.73
N VAL A 51 -6.24 4.18 1.61
CA VAL A 51 -7.22 3.90 2.68
C VAL A 51 -6.54 3.32 3.92
N GLN A 52 -5.61 2.36 3.76
CA GLN A 52 -4.86 1.80 4.90
C GLN A 52 -4.12 2.90 5.67
N VAL A 53 -3.36 3.73 4.96
CA VAL A 53 -2.55 4.80 5.56
C VAL A 53 -3.46 5.84 6.21
N LEU A 54 -4.54 6.23 5.55
CA LEU A 54 -5.50 7.18 6.12
C LEU A 54 -6.10 6.66 7.44
N LEU A 55 -6.59 5.41 7.45
CA LEU A 55 -7.14 4.81 8.67
C LEU A 55 -6.08 4.71 9.77
N GLY A 56 -4.85 4.33 9.41
CA GLY A 56 -3.73 4.24 10.36
C GLY A 56 -3.34 5.59 10.96
N LEU A 57 -3.30 6.64 10.16
CA LEU A 57 -3.03 8.00 10.62
C LEU A 57 -4.15 8.53 11.53
N ILE A 58 -5.42 8.26 11.21
CA ILE A 58 -6.54 8.62 12.07
C ILE A 58 -6.41 7.92 13.44
N ILE A 59 -6.13 6.61 13.46
CA ILE A 59 -5.90 5.87 14.71
C ILE A 59 -4.71 6.46 15.47
N TRP A 60 -3.58 6.66 14.79
CA TRP A 60 -2.37 7.20 15.40
C TRP A 60 -2.58 8.59 16.02
N LEU A 61 -3.36 9.47 15.38
CA LEU A 61 -3.70 10.77 15.94
C LEU A 61 -4.64 10.65 17.17
N LEU A 62 -5.68 9.82 17.06
CA LEU A 62 -6.69 9.69 18.12
C LEU A 62 -6.16 8.98 19.37
N GLU A 63 -5.20 8.06 19.22
CA GLU A 63 -4.59 7.34 20.35
C GLU A 63 -3.34 8.04 20.91
N SER A 64 -3.03 9.26 20.45
CA SER A 64 -1.80 9.97 20.81
C SER A 64 -0.56 9.12 20.53
N GLY A 65 -0.46 8.60 19.29
CA GLY A 65 0.46 7.54 18.90
C GLY A 65 1.94 7.85 19.14
N TRP A 66 2.30 9.12 19.26
CA TRP A 66 3.62 9.60 19.70
C TRP A 66 4.00 9.15 21.13
N ARG A 67 3.05 8.68 21.93
CA ARG A 67 3.29 8.16 23.29
C ARG A 67 3.58 6.65 23.31
N HIS A 68 3.45 5.95 22.18
CA HIS A 68 3.83 4.54 22.09
C HIS A 68 5.35 4.37 21.98
N ASN A 69 5.81 3.11 21.90
CA ASN A 69 7.22 2.85 21.63
C ASN A 69 7.65 3.42 20.26
N ALA A 70 8.95 3.63 20.07
CA ALA A 70 9.50 4.27 18.88
C ALA A 70 9.05 3.63 17.56
N PHE A 71 8.81 2.32 17.55
CA PHE A 71 8.32 1.63 16.37
C PHE A 71 6.92 2.10 15.97
N PHE A 72 5.95 2.04 16.88
CA PHE A 72 4.57 2.48 16.59
C PHE A 72 4.45 4.01 16.47
N ALA A 73 5.28 4.75 17.20
CA ALA A 73 5.25 6.20 17.17
C ALA A 73 5.76 6.76 15.83
N PHE A 74 6.83 6.18 15.26
CA PHE A 74 7.52 6.77 14.12
C PHE A 74 7.81 5.79 12.99
N VAL A 75 8.42 4.63 13.29
CA VAL A 75 8.89 3.71 12.23
C VAL A 75 7.74 3.17 11.40
N HIS A 76 6.68 2.67 12.05
CA HIS A 76 5.49 2.13 11.40
C HIS A 76 4.78 3.16 10.50
N PRO A 77 4.34 4.35 10.99
CA PRO A 77 3.66 5.30 10.13
C PRO A 77 4.55 5.85 9.01
N LEU A 78 5.84 6.11 9.28
CA LEU A 78 6.76 6.64 8.25
C LEU A 78 7.04 5.63 7.14
N THR A 79 7.24 4.36 7.48
CA THR A 79 7.46 3.30 6.48
C THR A 79 6.21 3.06 5.63
N MET A 80 5.01 3.13 6.22
CA MET A 80 3.74 3.03 5.48
C MET A 80 3.54 4.22 4.52
N ILE A 81 3.88 5.45 4.95
CA ILE A 81 3.86 6.63 4.07
C ILE A 81 4.86 6.47 2.93
N ALA A 82 6.09 6.01 3.21
CA ALA A 82 7.08 5.76 2.17
C ALA A 82 6.61 4.70 1.16
N ALA A 83 5.99 3.62 1.63
CA ALA A 83 5.39 2.60 0.76
C ALA A 83 4.29 3.17 -0.15
N MET A 84 3.44 4.04 0.39
CA MET A 84 2.37 4.72 -0.35
C MET A 84 2.92 5.63 -1.45
N LEU A 85 3.94 6.45 -1.13
CA LEU A 85 4.60 7.32 -2.11
C LEU A 85 5.23 6.53 -3.26
N ILE A 86 5.90 5.42 -2.94
CA ILE A 86 6.52 4.53 -3.94
C ILE A 86 5.46 3.86 -4.82
N ALA A 87 4.35 3.39 -4.24
CA ALA A 87 3.24 2.82 -5.02
C ALA A 87 2.66 3.84 -6.01
N HIS A 88 2.47 5.09 -5.59
CA HIS A 88 2.01 6.17 -6.46
C HIS A 88 3.00 6.48 -7.58
N ALA A 89 4.31 6.44 -7.31
CA ALA A 89 5.32 6.56 -8.36
C ALA A 89 5.20 5.44 -9.40
N GLY A 90 4.97 4.20 -8.95
CA GLY A 90 4.67 3.06 -9.83
C GLY A 90 3.43 3.29 -10.69
N ARG A 91 2.34 3.79 -10.09
CA ARG A 91 1.09 4.09 -10.79
C ARG A 91 1.26 5.20 -11.83
N ARG A 92 2.01 6.26 -11.51
CA ARG A 92 2.33 7.33 -12.47
C ARG A 92 3.11 6.78 -13.67
N ARG A 93 4.08 5.90 -13.45
CA ARG A 93 4.82 5.22 -14.54
C ARG A 93 3.91 4.37 -15.43
N GLN A 94 3.00 3.58 -14.85
CA GLN A 94 2.04 2.79 -15.62
C GLN A 94 1.15 3.64 -16.52
N LYS A 95 0.61 4.75 -16.00
CA LYS A 95 -0.28 5.63 -16.76
C LYS A 95 0.38 6.23 -18.01
N GLY A 96 1.68 6.50 -17.94
CA GLY A 96 2.44 7.08 -19.06
C GLY A 96 3.08 6.05 -20.00
N SER A 97 2.91 4.75 -19.76
CA SER A 97 3.58 3.71 -20.55
C SER A 97 2.79 2.40 -20.59
N THR A 98 3.24 1.38 -19.86
CA THR A 98 2.66 0.04 -19.82
C THR A 98 2.51 -0.43 -18.37
N PRO A 99 1.65 -1.43 -18.11
CA PRO A 99 1.51 -2.02 -16.78
C PRO A 99 2.84 -2.51 -16.19
N ALA A 100 3.75 -3.04 -17.01
CA ALA A 100 5.06 -3.53 -16.56
C ALA A 100 5.93 -2.45 -15.90
N ALA A 101 5.80 -1.19 -16.31
CA ALA A 101 6.59 -0.07 -15.76
C ALA A 101 6.35 0.18 -14.25
N GLY A 102 5.22 -0.29 -13.71
CA GLY A 102 4.91 -0.20 -12.27
C GLY A 102 5.52 -1.30 -11.42
N PHE A 103 6.00 -2.40 -12.02
CA PHE A 103 6.33 -3.65 -11.30
C PHE A 103 7.29 -3.43 -10.13
N TRP A 104 8.46 -2.85 -10.37
CA TRP A 104 9.48 -2.66 -9.34
C TRP A 104 9.03 -1.74 -8.21
N ALA A 105 8.27 -0.70 -8.54
CA ALA A 105 7.73 0.20 -7.53
C ALA A 105 6.71 -0.52 -6.64
N TYR A 106 5.84 -1.35 -7.22
CA TYR A 106 4.90 -2.16 -6.43
C TYR A 106 5.60 -3.22 -5.59
N LEU A 107 6.68 -3.81 -6.09
CA LEU A 107 7.46 -4.79 -5.33
C LEU A 107 8.12 -4.13 -4.12
N VAL A 108 8.81 -3.00 -4.31
CA VAL A 108 9.43 -2.26 -3.21
C VAL A 108 8.37 -1.77 -2.22
N SER A 109 7.24 -1.25 -2.70
CA SER A 109 6.12 -0.85 -1.85
C SER A 109 5.60 -2.02 -1.01
N LEU A 110 5.40 -3.21 -1.61
CA LEU A 110 4.97 -4.40 -0.89
C LEU A 110 5.98 -4.83 0.18
N VAL A 111 7.28 -4.81 -0.13
CA VAL A 111 8.34 -5.14 0.84
C VAL A 111 8.28 -4.18 2.03
N LEU A 112 8.11 -2.87 1.79
CA LEU A 112 7.96 -1.90 2.87
C LEU A 112 6.70 -2.11 3.69
N VAL A 113 5.55 -2.41 3.05
CA VAL A 113 4.30 -2.75 3.76
C VAL A 113 4.51 -3.97 4.66
N VAL A 114 5.10 -5.04 4.15
CA VAL A 114 5.35 -6.28 4.92
C VAL A 114 6.32 -6.02 6.07
N ALA A 115 7.35 -5.19 5.87
CA ALA A 115 8.30 -4.81 6.92
C ALA A 115 7.67 -3.91 7.98
N ALA A 116 6.70 -3.09 7.60
CA ALA A 116 5.99 -2.18 8.50
C ALA A 116 4.91 -2.89 9.33
N ILE A 117 4.37 -4.02 8.87
CA ILE A 117 3.34 -4.76 9.61
C ILE A 117 3.95 -5.31 10.92
N PRO A 118 3.39 -4.97 12.09
CA PRO A 118 3.79 -5.56 13.35
C PRO A 118 3.17 -6.96 13.46
N TRP A 119 3.89 -7.99 13.02
CA TRP A 119 3.40 -9.38 13.01
C TRP A 119 3.18 -9.99 14.40
N TRP A 120 3.76 -9.36 15.43
CA TRP A 120 3.79 -9.83 16.82
C TRP A 120 2.86 -9.05 17.75
N ALA A 121 2.12 -8.07 17.22
CA ALA A 121 1.20 -7.21 17.97
C ALA A 121 -0.24 -7.48 17.55
#